data_AF-A0A930KC43-F1
#
_entry.id   AF-A0A930KC43-F1
#
_cell.length_a   1.000
_cell.length_b   1.000
_cell.length_c   1.000
_cell.angle_alpha   90.00
_cell.angle_beta   90.00
_cell.angle_gamma   90.00
#
_symmetry.space_group_name_H-M   'P 1'
#
loop_
_entity.id
_entity.type
_entity.pdbx_description
1 polymer ?
#
loop_
_entity_poly.entity_id
_entity_poly.type
_entity_poly.pdbx_seq_one_letter_code
_entity_poly.pdbx_strand_id
1 'polypeptide(L)' 'MENENFIRVGTTLYKIVNQPRINGGFVKKRIVWNNETLRQDYGKDFIATIPKYDGFCTVPNHVNYQPVVDKFLNLY' A
#
# COMPACT_ATOMS: atom_id res chain seq x y z
N MET A 1 -11.69 4.95 13.75
CA MET A 1 -11.41 3.83 12.84
C MET A 1 -9.97 4.00 12.42
N GLU A 2 -9.08 3.10 12.82
CA GLU A 2 -7.66 3.19 12.44
C GLU A 2 -7.57 3.33 10.92
N ASN A 3 -6.82 4.33 10.44
CA ASN A 3 -6.62 4.59 9.02
C ASN A 3 -5.91 3.38 8.40
N GLU A 4 -6.68 2.38 7.99
CA GLU A 4 -6.16 1.22 7.27
C GLU A 4 -5.52 1.72 5.98
N ASN A 5 -4.19 1.54 5.88
CA ASN A 5 -3.41 2.08 4.77
C ASN A 5 -3.53 1.15 3.56
N PHE A 6 -4.55 1.38 2.75
CA PHE A 6 -4.67 0.77 1.43
C PHE A 6 -3.92 1.59 0.37
N ILE A 7 -3.39 0.91 -0.63
CA ILE A 7 -2.83 1.51 -1.84
C ILE A 7 -3.29 0.73 -3.06
N ARG A 8 -3.44 1.42 -4.19
CA ARG A 8 -3.68 0.79 -5.48
C ARG A 8 -2.47 1.01 -6.37
N VAL A 9 -1.92 -0.07 -6.91
CA VAL A 9 -0.78 -0.02 -7.83
C VAL A 9 -1.19 -0.73 -9.12
N GLY A 10 -1.27 0.04 -10.21
CA GLY A 10 -1.92 -0.38 -11.46
C GLY A 10 -3.36 -0.81 -11.22
N THR A 11 -3.64 -2.09 -11.48
CA THR A 11 -4.96 -2.70 -11.30
C THR A 11 -5.13 -3.42 -9.96
N THR A 12 -4.07 -3.54 -9.15
CA THR A 12 -4.06 -4.36 -7.95
C THR A 12 -4.17 -3.50 -6.70
N LEU A 13 -5.04 -3.91 -5.78
CA LEU A 13 -5.20 -3.30 -4.47
C LEU A 13 -4.30 -4.01 -3.46
N TYR A 14 -3.64 -3.25 -2.59
CA TYR A 14 -2.83 -3.77 -1.51
C TYR A 14 -3.25 -3.15 -0.18
N LYS A 15 -3.27 -3.99 0.87
CA LYS A 15 -3.32 -3.54 2.25
C LYS A 15 -1.90 -3.52 2.82
N ILE A 16 -1.48 -2.39 3.36
CA ILE A 16 -0.22 -2.29 4.09
C ILE A 16 -0.49 -2.77 5.51
N VAL A 17 0.13 -3.89 5.88
CA VAL A 17 -0.01 -4.51 7.20
C VAL A 17 1.32 -4.59 7.91
N ASN A 18 1.29 -4.52 9.23
CA ASN A 18 2.44 -4.89 10.06
C ASN A 18 2.31 -6.37 10.42
N GLN A 19 3.01 -7.25 9.69
CA GLN A 19 3.00 -8.68 9.95
C GLN A 19 3.89 -9.01 11.15
N PRO A 20 3.38 -9.65 12.21
CA PRO A 20 4.19 -10.09 13.33
C PRO A 20 5.19 -11.18 12.91
N ARG A 21 6.38 -11.15 13.52
CA ARG A 21 7.45 -12.13 13.33
C ARG A 21 7.59 -12.99 14.59
N ILE A 22 8.16 -14.18 14.40
CA ILE A 22 8.42 -15.14 15.48
C ILE A 22 9.30 -14.57 16.60
N ASN A 23 10.20 -13.62 16.28
CA ASN A 23 11.07 -12.96 17.26
C ASN A 23 10.40 -11.77 17.99
N GLY A 24 9.07 -11.63 17.91
CA GLY A 24 8.33 -10.54 18.57
C GLY A 24 8.36 -9.17 17.88
N GLY A 25 9.04 -9.06 16.74
CA GLY A 25 9.03 -7.83 15.91
C GLY A 25 7.89 -7.81 14.89
N PHE A 26 7.75 -6.69 14.18
CA PHE A 26 6.83 -6.55 13.05
C PHE A 26 7.59 -6.23 11.77
N VAL A 27 7.06 -6.68 10.63
CA VAL A 27 7.52 -6.26 9.31
C VAL A 27 6.36 -5.66 8.53
N LYS A 28 6.59 -4.48 7.95
CA LYS A 28 5.63 -3.89 7.03
C LYS A 28 5.58 -4.74 5.76
N LYS A 29 4.42 -5.29 5.45
CA LYS A 29 4.16 -6.10 4.27
C LYS A 29 2.97 -5.54 3.51
N ARG A 30 3.00 -5.70 2.19
CA ARG A 30 1.87 -5.43 1.31
C ARG A 30 1.21 -6.76 1.00
N ILE A 31 -0.06 -6.89 1.34
CA ILE A 31 -0.87 -8.07 1.01
C ILE A 31 -1.86 -7.66 -0.06
N VAL A 32 -1.93 -8.43 -1.14
CA VAL A 32 -2.95 -8.24 -2.17
C VAL A 32 -4.32 -8.36 -1.53
N TRP A 33 -5.19 -7.39 -1.79
CA TRP A 33 -6.53 -7.35 -1.24
C TRP A 33 -7.57 -7.44 -2.34
N ASN A 34 -8.68 -8.13 -2.06
CA ASN A 34 -9.77 -8.23 -3.02
C ASN A 34 -10.58 -6.93 -3.03
N ASN A 35 -10.74 -6.33 -4.20
CA ASN A 35 -11.53 -5.11 -4.40
C ASN A 35 -13.01 -5.30 -4.03
N GLU A 36 -13.58 -6.48 -4.27
CA GLU A 36 -14.99 -6.75 -3.97
C GLU A 36 -15.24 -6.80 -2.46
N THR A 37 -14.39 -7.50 -1.71
CA THR A 37 -14.47 -7.55 -0.24
C THR A 37 -14.29 -6.16 0.36
N LEU A 38 -13.33 -5.38 -0.13
CA LEU A 38 -13.14 -3.99 0.32
C LEU A 38 -14.41 -3.16 0.14
N ARG A 39 -15.07 -3.31 -1.02
CA ARG A 39 -16.31 -2.60 -1.33
C ARG A 39 -17.47 -3.03 -0.43
N GLN A 40 -17.52 -4.30 -0.04
CA GLN A 40 -18.52 -4.81 0.90
C GLN A 40 -18.30 -4.27 2.31
N ASP A 41 -17.05 -4.18 2.75
CA ASP A 41 -16.69 -3.73 4.10
C ASP A 41 -16.80 -2.20 4.27
N TYR A 42 -16.35 -1.44 3.27
CA TYR A 42 -16.19 0.03 3.36
C TYR A 42 -17.11 0.82 2.44
N GLY A 43 -17.86 0.14 1.56
CA GLY A 43 -18.72 0.77 0.56
C GLY A 43 -17.99 1.07 -0.77
N LYS A 44 -18.80 1.38 -1.79
CA LYS A 44 -18.33 1.59 -3.18
C LYS A 44 -17.40 2.80 -3.33
N ASP A 45 -17.64 3.85 -2.54
CA ASP A 45 -16.97 5.13 -2.71
C ASP A 45 -15.59 5.16 -2.02
N PHE A 46 -15.31 4.17 -1.15
CA PHE A 46 -14.03 4.07 -0.46
C PHE A 46 -12.86 3.83 -1.43
N ILE A 47 -13.06 3.08 -2.51
CA ILE A 47 -12.00 2.84 -3.52
C ILE A 47 -11.50 4.15 -4.14
N ALA A 48 -12.34 5.19 -4.20
CA ALA A 48 -11.96 6.49 -4.75
C ALA A 48 -10.99 7.27 -3.84
N THR A 49 -10.99 6.99 -2.53
CA THR A 49 -10.11 7.66 -1.55
C THR A 49 -8.72 7.03 -1.48
N ILE A 50 -8.55 5.83 -2.05
CA ILE A 50 -7.30 5.07 -1.98
C ILE A 50 -6.25 5.66 -2.94
N PRO A 51 -5.03 5.97 -2.46
CA PRO A 51 -3.93 6.45 -3.30
C PRO A 51 -3.62 5.48 -4.46
N LYS A 52 -3.40 6.03 -5.65
CA LYS A 52 -3.16 5.27 -6.89
C LYS A 52 -1.76 5.56 -7.43
N TYR A 53 -1.08 4.49 -7.81
CA TYR A 53 0.24 4.51 -8.41
C TYR A 53 0.23 3.68 -9.70
N ASP A 54 1.05 4.03 -10.68
CA ASP A 54 1.15 3.30 -11.95
C ASP A 54 1.92 1.99 -11.79
N GLY A 55 2.87 1.95 -10.85
CA GLY A 55 3.72 0.80 -10.60
C GLY A 55 4.60 0.97 -9.38
N PHE A 56 5.53 0.02 -9.22
CA PHE A 56 6.63 0.13 -8.27
C PHE A 56 7.90 0.57 -8.98
N CYS A 57 8.76 1.28 -8.27
CA CYS A 57 10.11 1.60 -8.72
C CYS A 57 11.11 1.40 -7.57
N THR A 58 12.40 1.39 -7.89
CA THR A 58 13.47 1.41 -6.89
C THR A 58 14.44 2.51 -7.28
N VAL A 59 14.29 3.67 -6.65
CA VAL A 59 15.17 4.81 -6.88
C VAL A 59 15.98 5.05 -5.60
N PRO A 60 17.26 4.68 -5.59
CA PRO A 60 18.11 4.80 -4.42
C PRO A 60 18.42 6.25 -4.06
N ASN A 61 18.05 6.68 -2.85
CA ASN A 61 18.53 7.93 -2.27
C ASN A 61 18.54 7.85 -0.75
N HIS A 62 19.73 7.62 -0.16
CA HIS A 62 19.89 7.45 1.29
C HIS A 62 19.78 8.76 2.08
N VAL A 63 19.85 9.92 1.42
CA VAL A 63 19.82 11.24 2.08
C VAL A 63 18.45 11.88 1.92
N ASN A 64 17.93 11.89 0.69
CA ASN A 64 16.66 12.51 0.32
C ASN A 64 15.72 11.46 -0.27
N TYR A 65 15.39 10.43 0.52
CA TYR A 65 14.47 9.39 0.09
C TYR A 65 13.10 9.99 -0.29
N GLN A 66 12.62 9.62 -1.48
CA GLN A 66 11.29 9.97 -1.95
C GLN A 66 10.44 8.70 -2.00
N PRO A 67 9.34 8.62 -1.22
CA PRO A 67 8.45 7.45 -1.22
C PRO A 67 7.64 7.32 -2.52
N VAL A 68 7.47 8.43 -3.24
CA VAL A 68 6.77 8.48 -4.52
C VAL A 68 7.67 9.22 -5.50
N VAL A 69 7.94 8.61 -6.65
CA VAL A 69 8.69 9.22 -7.75
C VAL A 69 7.75 9.26 -8.94
N ASP A 70 7.36 10.47 -9.34
CA ASP A 70 6.26 10.73 -10.27
C ASP A 70 4.95 10.05 -9.84
N LYS A 71 4.61 8.92 -10.47
CA LYS A 71 3.42 8.09 -10.19
C LYS A 71 3.76 6.70 -9.68
N PHE A 72 5.03 6.42 -9.41
CA PHE A 72 5.50 5.12 -8.95
C PHE A 72 5.77 5.15 -7.45
N LEU A 73 5.41 4.06 -6.77
CA LEU A 73 5.75 3.88 -5.36
C LEU A 73 7.17 3.33 -5.24
N ASN A 74 8.04 4.07 -4.56
CA ASN A 74 9.43 3.68 -4.36
C ASN A 74 9.55 2.55 -3.33
N LEU A 75 10.36 1.54 -3.66
CA LEU A 75 10.62 0.37 -2.84
C LEU A 75 11.99 0.40 -2.14
N TYR A 76 12.76 1.46 -2.38
CA TYR A 76 14.11 1.61 -1.84
C TYR A 76 14.14 1.75 -0.32
#